data_AF-A0A8I1N7T3-F1
#
_entry.id   AF-A0A8I1N7T3-F1
#
_cell.length_a   1.000
_cell.length_b   1.000
_cell.length_c   1.000
_cell.angle_alpha   90.00
_cell.angle_beta   90.00
_cell.angle_gamma   90.00
#
_symmetry.space_group_name_H-M   'P 1'
#
loop_
_entity.id
_entity.type
_entity.pdbx_description
1 polymer ?
#
loop_
_entity_poly.entity_id
_entity_poly.type
_entity_poly.pdbx_seq_one_letter_code
_entity_poly.pdbx_strand_id
1 'polypeptide(L)'
;MTTKRTSRTSAKSVPSLRPHVLVLHGPNLNLLGSREPKHYGLATLDDINRALVSLGEASGAHVETFQHNHEGALIDRLHEAARDHVDFIVINPAAYTHTSVALRDALAATAIPFVEVHLSNIHARESFRHHSYFSDLAVGVVSGLGAHGYELALEYALRHLQNRTPHGSQKTEKAH
;
A
#
# COMPACT_ATOMS: atom_id res chain seq x y z
N MET A 1 -15.42 -15.98 58.25
CA MET A 1 -15.91 -16.00 56.87
C MET A 1 -15.87 -14.58 56.32
N THR A 2 -14.83 -14.23 55.56
CA THR A 2 -14.68 -12.90 54.96
C THR A 2 -14.10 -13.07 53.56
N THR A 3 -14.99 -13.06 52.57
CA THR A 3 -14.69 -13.22 51.15
C THR A 3 -14.16 -11.89 50.59
N LYS A 4 -12.87 -11.81 50.25
CA LYS A 4 -12.30 -10.71 49.47
C LYS A 4 -12.67 -10.89 47.99
N ARG A 5 -13.57 -10.03 47.48
CA ARG A 5 -13.77 -9.84 46.03
C ARG A 5 -12.56 -9.10 45.47
N THR A 6 -11.77 -9.78 44.65
CA THR A 6 -10.76 -9.17 43.80
C THR A 6 -11.45 -8.49 42.61
N SER A 7 -11.32 -7.17 42.53
CA SER A 7 -11.75 -6.37 41.38
C SER A 7 -10.86 -6.69 40.18
N ARG A 8 -11.45 -7.21 39.10
CA ARG A 8 -10.79 -7.30 37.78
C ARG A 8 -10.64 -5.88 37.24
N THR A 9 -9.42 -5.37 37.25
CA THR A 9 -9.06 -4.15 36.51
C THR A 9 -9.28 -4.43 35.02
N SER A 10 -10.23 -3.72 34.40
CA SER A 10 -10.45 -3.75 32.96
C SER A 10 -9.20 -3.25 32.25
N ALA A 11 -8.59 -4.09 31.42
CA ALA A 11 -7.53 -3.66 30.51
C ALA A 11 -8.07 -2.52 29.63
N LYS A 12 -7.44 -1.35 29.69
CA LYS A 12 -7.77 -0.22 28.80
C LYS A 12 -7.49 -0.66 27.36
N SER A 13 -8.51 -0.69 26.52
CA SER A 13 -8.35 -0.88 25.07
C SER A 13 -7.52 0.29 24.54
N VAL A 14 -6.33 0.01 24.03
CA VAL A 14 -5.57 0.95 23.20
C VAL A 14 -6.50 1.32 22.02
N PRO A 15 -6.65 2.61 21.65
CA PRO A 15 -7.41 2.95 20.45
C PRO A 15 -6.77 2.19 19.29
N SER A 16 -7.54 1.35 18.61
CA SER A 16 -7.08 0.76 17.36
C SER A 16 -6.91 1.91 16.37
N LEU A 17 -5.67 2.35 16.17
CA LEU A 17 -5.34 3.27 15.09
C LEU A 17 -5.85 2.63 13.79
N ARG A 18 -6.71 3.36 13.08
CA ARG A 18 -7.24 2.96 11.79
C ARG A 18 -6.04 2.93 10.82
N PRO A 19 -5.64 1.77 10.27
CA PRO A 19 -4.49 1.71 9.36
C PRO A 19 -4.65 2.70 8.22
N HIS A 20 -3.59 3.46 7.89
CA HIS A 20 -3.60 4.44 6.80
C HIS A 20 -2.74 3.94 5.65
N VAL A 21 -3.38 3.64 4.52
CA VAL A 21 -2.72 3.20 3.29
C VAL A 21 -2.82 4.29 2.23
N LEU A 22 -1.69 4.63 1.60
CA LEU A 22 -1.63 5.53 0.46
C LEU A 22 -1.51 4.72 -0.83
N VAL A 23 -2.38 4.97 -1.80
CA VAL A 23 -2.29 4.43 -3.16
C VAL A 23 -1.75 5.51 -4.09
N LEU A 24 -0.57 5.28 -4.66
CA LEU A 24 0.14 6.19 -5.55
C LEU A 24 0.08 5.72 -7.00
N HIS A 25 -0.28 6.64 -7.90
CA HIS A 25 -0.39 6.38 -9.33
C HIS A 25 0.52 7.32 -10.12
N GLY A 26 1.43 6.72 -10.87
CA GLY A 26 2.37 7.41 -11.73
C GLY A 26 1.74 7.97 -13.02
N PRO A 27 2.58 8.34 -14.00
CA PRO A 27 2.15 9.08 -15.17
C PRO A 27 1.23 8.28 -16.08
N ASN A 28 0.33 9.00 -16.76
CA ASN A 28 -0.63 8.51 -17.76
C ASN A 28 -1.75 7.61 -17.23
N LEU A 29 -1.73 7.20 -15.95
CA LEU A 29 -2.81 6.37 -15.39
C LEU A 29 -4.14 7.12 -15.30
N ASN A 30 -4.12 8.45 -15.29
CA ASN A 30 -5.33 9.28 -15.41
C ASN A 30 -6.06 9.10 -16.76
N LEU A 31 -5.44 8.48 -17.75
CA LEU A 31 -6.03 8.23 -19.08
C LEU A 31 -6.72 6.86 -19.18
N LEU A 32 -6.72 6.04 -18.12
CA LEU A 32 -7.42 4.76 -18.10
C LEU A 32 -8.90 4.91 -18.46
N GLY A 33 -9.46 3.91 -19.14
CA GLY A 33 -10.82 3.92 -19.68
C GLY A 33 -11.01 4.73 -20.97
N SER A 34 -10.15 5.72 -21.25
CA SER A 34 -10.19 6.52 -22.49
C SER A 34 -9.17 6.08 -23.56
N ARG A 35 -8.06 5.46 -23.14
CA ARG A 35 -6.96 5.04 -24.01
C ARG A 35 -6.82 3.51 -24.04
N GLU A 36 -6.74 2.95 -25.25
CA GLU A 36 -6.40 1.53 -25.51
C GLU A 36 -7.21 0.51 -24.68
N PRO A 37 -8.56 0.54 -24.72
CA PRO A 37 -9.41 -0.31 -23.87
C PRO A 37 -9.19 -1.82 -24.06
N LYS A 38 -8.60 -2.24 -25.19
CA LYS A 38 -8.23 -3.64 -25.45
C LYS A 38 -7.11 -4.15 -24.54
N HIS A 39 -6.25 -3.28 -24.01
CA HIS A 39 -5.10 -3.66 -23.17
C HIS A 39 -5.35 -3.46 -21.68
N TYR A 40 -6.14 -2.44 -21.30
CA TYR A 40 -6.33 -2.04 -19.90
C TYR A 40 -7.78 -2.23 -19.40
N GLY A 41 -8.69 -2.65 -20.27
CA GLY A 41 -10.12 -2.72 -19.96
C GLY A 41 -10.80 -1.34 -20.03
N LEU A 42 -12.08 -1.32 -19.62
CA LEU A 42 -12.91 -0.10 -19.59
C LEU A 42 -12.87 0.62 -18.23
N ALA A 43 -12.27 0.01 -17.21
CA ALA A 43 -12.19 0.60 -15.88
C ALA A 43 -11.33 1.88 -15.92
N THR A 44 -11.89 2.97 -15.42
CA THR A 44 -11.17 4.23 -15.23
C THR A 44 -10.31 4.15 -13.96
N LEU A 45 -9.36 5.08 -13.80
CA LEU A 45 -8.62 5.19 -12.55
C LEU A 45 -9.54 5.51 -11.36
N ASP A 46 -10.60 6.28 -11.61
CA ASP A 46 -11.59 6.65 -10.62
C ASP A 46 -12.43 5.44 -10.15
N ASP A 47 -12.72 4.49 -11.05
CA ASP A 47 -13.32 3.20 -10.68
C ASP A 47 -12.42 2.39 -9.75
N ILE A 48 -11.12 2.31 -10.08
CA ILE A 48 -10.12 1.61 -9.26
C ILE A 48 -10.04 2.28 -7.88
N ASN A 49 -9.95 3.61 -7.83
CA ASN A 49 -9.85 4.34 -6.57
C ASN A 49 -11.07 4.11 -5.67
N ARG A 50 -12.28 4.18 -6.22
CA ARG A 50 -13.51 3.87 -5.47
C ARG A 50 -13.48 2.46 -4.90
N ALA A 51 -13.12 1.47 -5.71
CA ALA A 51 -13.07 0.08 -5.26
C ALA A 51 -12.08 -0.10 -4.09
N LEU A 52 -10.90 0.51 -4.17
CA LEU A 52 -9.88 0.44 -3.12
C LEU A 52 -10.31 1.16 -1.84
N VAL A 53 -10.93 2.34 -1.96
CA VAL A 53 -11.47 3.06 -0.80
C VAL A 53 -12.55 2.23 -0.11
N SER A 54 -13.51 1.70 -0.88
CA SER A 54 -14.56 0.84 -0.33
C SER A 54 -14.01 -0.44 0.32
N LEU A 55 -13.00 -1.08 -0.28
CA LEU A 55 -12.32 -2.24 0.29
C LEU A 55 -11.60 -1.90 1.61
N GLY A 56 -10.92 -0.75 1.65
CA GLY A 56 -10.28 -0.23 2.85
C GLY A 56 -11.28 0.05 3.97
N GLU A 57 -12.37 0.75 3.67
CA GLU A 57 -13.45 1.05 4.61
C GLU A 57 -14.07 -0.22 5.18
N ALA A 58 -14.41 -1.20 4.32
CA ALA A 58 -14.94 -2.50 4.73
C ALA A 58 -13.97 -3.27 5.64
N SER A 59 -12.67 -3.00 5.52
CA SER A 59 -11.61 -3.62 6.32
C SER A 59 -11.17 -2.78 7.53
N GLY A 60 -11.83 -1.65 7.81
CA GLY A 60 -11.49 -0.76 8.92
C GLY A 60 -10.20 0.02 8.73
N ALA A 61 -9.79 0.30 7.48
CA ALA A 61 -8.63 1.09 7.12
C ALA A 61 -9.02 2.40 6.42
N HIS A 62 -8.16 3.41 6.51
CA HIS A 62 -8.23 4.65 5.74
C HIS A 62 -7.37 4.47 4.49
N VAL A 63 -7.97 4.58 3.32
CA VAL A 63 -7.27 4.50 2.04
C VAL A 63 -7.35 5.86 1.38
N GLU A 64 -6.20 6.43 1.07
CA GLU A 64 -6.06 7.66 0.33
C GLU A 64 -5.45 7.35 -1.04
N THR A 65 -5.87 8.06 -2.08
CA THR A 65 -5.37 7.85 -3.44
C THR A 65 -4.79 9.14 -3.99
N PHE A 66 -3.64 9.08 -4.66
CA PHE A 66 -3.00 10.22 -5.29
C PHE A 66 -2.42 9.84 -6.65
N GLN A 67 -2.72 10.63 -7.68
CA GLN A 67 -2.17 10.46 -9.02
C GLN A 67 -1.48 11.73 -9.46
N HIS A 68 -0.29 11.59 -10.06
CA HIS A 68 0.33 12.72 -10.75
C HIS A 68 1.24 12.28 -11.90
N ASN A 69 1.35 13.16 -12.91
CA ASN A 69 2.21 12.92 -14.07
C ASN A 69 3.65 13.40 -13.87
N HIS A 70 3.88 14.29 -12.92
CA HIS A 70 5.21 14.82 -12.61
C HIS A 70 5.83 14.05 -11.45
N GLU A 71 7.05 13.54 -11.68
CA GLU A 71 7.88 12.84 -10.69
C GLU A 71 8.03 13.62 -9.37
N GLY A 72 8.33 14.92 -9.45
CA GLY A 72 8.50 15.77 -8.26
C GLY A 72 7.28 15.78 -7.34
N ALA A 73 6.06 15.81 -7.90
CA ALA A 73 4.85 15.79 -7.09
C ALA A 73 4.61 14.43 -6.40
N LEU A 74 5.02 13.32 -7.03
CA LEU A 74 4.97 12.00 -6.40
C LEU A 74 5.98 11.92 -5.24
N ILE A 75 7.18 12.49 -5.43
CA ILE A 75 8.20 12.60 -4.38
C ILE A 75 7.69 13.46 -3.22
N ASP A 76 7.12 14.63 -3.50
CA ASP A 76 6.56 15.52 -2.46
C ASP A 76 5.46 14.81 -1.68
N ARG A 77 4.55 14.10 -2.36
CA ARG A 77 3.51 13.31 -1.71
C ARG A 77 4.08 12.19 -0.83
N LEU A 78 5.18 11.54 -1.23
CA LEU A 78 5.85 10.55 -0.38
C LEU A 78 6.43 11.18 0.89
N HIS A 79 7.07 12.34 0.78
CA HIS A 79 7.56 13.07 1.96
C HIS A 79 6.42 13.49 2.90
N GLU A 80 5.27 13.90 2.34
CA GLU A 80 4.04 14.15 3.11
C GLU A 80 3.54 12.90 3.80
N ALA A 81 3.54 11.75 3.13
CA ALA A 81 3.09 10.48 3.70
C ALA A 81 3.82 10.11 4.99
N ALA A 82 5.12 10.40 5.07
CA ALA A 82 5.91 10.17 6.28
C ALA A 82 5.49 11.09 7.45
N ARG A 83 5.06 12.32 7.15
CA ARG A 83 4.56 13.28 8.14
C ARG A 83 3.13 12.97 8.59
N ASP A 84 2.32 12.45 7.68
CA ASP A 84 0.92 12.08 7.92
C ASP A 84 0.76 10.71 8.60
N HIS A 85 1.86 10.04 8.91
CA HIS A 85 1.89 8.70 9.51
C HIS A 85 1.19 7.64 8.64
N VAL A 86 1.40 7.69 7.33
CA VAL A 86 0.99 6.60 6.43
C VAL A 86 1.74 5.31 6.80
N ASP A 87 0.99 4.23 7.01
CA ASP A 87 1.51 2.95 7.48
C ASP A 87 2.04 2.07 6.33
N PHE A 88 1.48 2.22 5.13
CA PHE A 88 1.80 1.39 3.96
C PHE A 88 1.50 2.11 2.65
N ILE A 89 2.26 1.80 1.60
CA ILE A 89 2.04 2.33 0.25
C ILE A 89 1.70 1.21 -0.75
N VAL A 90 0.69 1.43 -1.58
CA VAL A 90 0.47 0.66 -2.81
C VAL A 90 0.83 1.59 -3.97
N ILE A 91 1.87 1.29 -4.75
CA ILE A 91 2.34 2.19 -5.81
C ILE A 91 2.30 1.51 -7.17
N ASN A 92 1.70 2.17 -8.15
CA ASN A 92 1.93 1.88 -9.55
C ASN A 92 2.75 3.03 -10.15
N PRO A 93 4.08 2.88 -10.31
CA PRO A 93 4.94 3.94 -10.82
C PRO A 93 4.76 4.17 -12.33
N ALA A 94 3.98 3.32 -13.01
CA ALA A 94 3.84 3.30 -14.46
C ALA A 94 5.21 3.36 -15.15
N ALA A 95 5.42 4.30 -16.08
CA ALA A 95 6.68 4.41 -16.81
C ALA A 95 7.89 4.73 -15.91
N TYR A 96 7.68 5.40 -14.76
CA TYR A 96 8.77 5.77 -13.87
C TYR A 96 9.44 4.58 -13.21
N THR A 97 8.79 3.41 -13.20
CA THR A 97 9.41 2.19 -12.68
C THR A 97 10.76 1.90 -13.36
N HIS A 98 10.86 2.23 -14.65
CA HIS A 98 12.02 1.93 -15.49
C HIS A 98 13.08 3.04 -15.50
N THR A 99 12.83 4.20 -14.89
CA THR A 99 13.68 5.39 -15.08
C THR A 99 13.98 6.19 -13.82
N SER A 100 13.11 6.14 -12.81
CA SER A 100 13.14 7.10 -11.70
C SER A 100 13.94 6.56 -10.52
N VAL A 101 15.22 6.90 -10.48
CA VAL A 101 16.06 6.72 -9.29
C VAL A 101 15.65 7.69 -8.19
N ALA A 102 15.19 8.91 -8.53
CA ALA A 102 14.79 9.90 -7.53
C ALA A 102 13.55 9.47 -6.73
N LEU A 103 12.53 8.90 -7.37
CA LEU A 103 11.34 8.39 -6.67
C LEU A 103 11.66 7.11 -5.87
N ARG A 104 12.57 6.26 -6.38
CA ARG A 104 13.12 5.12 -5.61
C ARG A 104 13.78 5.61 -4.31
N ASP A 105 14.64 6.61 -4.39
CA ASP A 105 15.37 7.12 -3.24
C ASP A 105 14.41 7.82 -2.25
N ALA A 106 13.36 8.48 -2.73
CA ALA A 106 12.29 9.02 -1.89
C ALA A 106 11.54 7.91 -1.11
N LEU A 107 11.20 6.78 -1.75
CA LEU A 107 10.62 5.62 -1.06
C LEU A 107 11.56 5.04 -0.01
N ALA A 108 12.85 4.94 -0.33
CA ALA A 108 13.86 4.47 0.63
C ALA A 108 13.98 5.41 1.84
N ALA A 109 13.93 6.73 1.61
CA ALA A 109 14.07 7.75 2.65
C ALA A 109 12.88 7.80 3.62
N THR A 110 11.65 7.54 3.15
CA THR A 110 10.47 7.50 4.02
C THR A 110 10.38 6.22 4.85
N ALA A 111 11.02 5.13 4.40
CA ALA A 111 11.01 3.80 5.02
C ALA A 111 9.60 3.23 5.25
N ILE A 112 8.59 3.74 4.53
CA ILE A 112 7.24 3.21 4.54
C ILE A 112 7.21 1.95 3.65
N PRO A 113 6.78 0.79 4.16
CA PRO A 113 6.71 -0.43 3.36
C PRO A 113 5.74 -0.25 2.19
N PHE A 114 6.09 -0.82 1.03
CA PHE A 114 5.25 -0.69 -0.16
C PHE A 114 5.15 -1.96 -1.00
N VAL A 115 4.05 -2.07 -1.76
CA VAL A 115 3.87 -3.04 -2.83
C VAL A 115 3.83 -2.31 -4.16
N GLU A 116 4.60 -2.79 -5.12
CA GLU A 116 4.60 -2.29 -6.50
C GLU A 116 3.50 -3.01 -7.31
N VAL A 117 2.71 -2.24 -8.07
CA VAL A 117 1.60 -2.75 -8.88
C VAL A 117 1.76 -2.31 -10.33
N HIS A 118 1.55 -3.24 -11.26
CA HIS A 118 1.45 -2.98 -12.70
C HIS A 118 0.19 -3.62 -13.26
N LEU A 119 -0.63 -2.80 -13.94
CA LEU A 119 -1.86 -3.28 -14.59
C LEU A 119 -1.56 -4.34 -15.65
N SER A 120 -0.54 -4.09 -16.48
CA SER A 120 -0.09 -5.02 -17.53
C SER A 120 1.10 -5.85 -17.05
N ASN A 121 1.30 -7.04 -17.61
CA ASN A 121 2.49 -7.83 -17.35
C ASN A 121 3.70 -7.15 -18.02
N ILE A 122 4.58 -6.52 -17.22
CA ILE A 122 5.75 -5.80 -17.74
C ILE A 122 6.79 -6.73 -18.37
N HIS A 123 6.84 -8.00 -17.94
CA HIS A 123 7.76 -9.01 -18.48
C HIS A 123 7.32 -9.58 -19.83
N ALA A 124 6.05 -9.42 -20.19
CA ALA A 124 5.54 -9.79 -21.52
C ALA A 124 5.77 -8.68 -22.57
N ARG A 125 6.38 -7.57 -22.17
CA ARG A 125 6.60 -6.39 -23.01
C ARG A 125 8.06 -6.25 -23.43
N GLU A 126 8.41 -5.10 -24.00
CA GLU A 126 9.76 -4.78 -24.47
C GLU A 126 10.81 -4.95 -23.35
N SER A 127 12.04 -5.33 -23.69
CA SER A 127 13.08 -5.67 -22.70
C SER A 127 13.40 -4.54 -21.73
N PHE A 128 13.32 -3.28 -22.16
CA PHE A 128 13.53 -2.13 -21.26
C PHE A 128 12.47 -2.02 -20.16
N ARG A 129 11.34 -2.72 -20.29
CA ARG A 129 10.27 -2.76 -19.27
C ARG A 129 10.46 -3.88 -18.25
N HIS A 130 11.44 -4.75 -18.44
CA HIS A 130 11.67 -5.87 -17.52
C HIS A 130 12.40 -5.41 -16.25
N HIS A 131 13.08 -4.27 -16.31
CA HIS A 131 13.78 -3.69 -15.18
C HIS A 131 12.89 -2.67 -14.45
N SER A 132 12.85 -2.79 -13.13
CA SER A 132 12.24 -1.83 -12.21
C SER A 132 13.30 -1.39 -11.20
N TYR A 133 13.39 -0.09 -10.96
CA TYR A 133 14.19 0.50 -9.88
C TYR A 133 13.56 0.34 -8.50
N PHE A 134 12.34 -0.20 -8.42
CA PHE A 134 11.52 -0.24 -7.21
C PHE A 134 11.40 -1.66 -6.66
N SER A 135 11.43 -2.66 -7.53
CA SER A 135 11.14 -4.06 -7.18
C SER A 135 12.12 -4.66 -6.17
N ASP A 136 13.35 -4.14 -6.07
CA ASP A 136 14.34 -4.55 -5.07
C ASP A 136 14.04 -4.02 -3.66
N LEU A 137 13.32 -2.90 -3.56
CA LEU A 137 12.90 -2.30 -2.29
C LEU A 137 11.48 -2.70 -1.88
N ALA A 138 10.65 -3.11 -2.83
CA ALA A 138 9.26 -3.47 -2.59
C ALA A 138 9.13 -4.71 -1.70
N VAL A 139 8.11 -4.75 -0.84
CA VAL A 139 7.74 -5.95 -0.08
C VAL A 139 7.23 -7.06 -1.03
N GLY A 140 6.62 -6.64 -2.13
CA GLY A 140 6.17 -7.53 -3.20
C GLY A 140 5.82 -6.74 -4.46
N VAL A 141 5.71 -7.46 -5.57
CA VAL A 141 5.34 -6.92 -6.88
C VAL A 141 4.15 -7.69 -7.42
N VAL A 142 3.12 -6.98 -7.87
CA VAL A 142 1.96 -7.54 -8.57
C VAL A 142 1.96 -7.00 -9.99
N SER A 143 2.00 -7.89 -11.00
CA SER A 143 2.06 -7.47 -12.40
C SER A 143 1.11 -8.28 -13.28
N GLY A 144 0.36 -7.60 -14.14
CA GLY A 144 -0.44 -8.22 -15.20
C GLY A 144 -1.82 -8.72 -14.79
N LEU A 145 -2.30 -8.36 -13.61
CA LEU A 145 -3.63 -8.75 -13.12
C LEU A 145 -4.67 -7.61 -13.24
N GLY A 146 -4.37 -6.58 -14.03
CA GLY A 146 -5.27 -5.44 -14.21
C GLY A 146 -5.61 -4.75 -12.89
N ALA A 147 -6.84 -4.24 -12.79
CA ALA A 147 -7.35 -3.56 -11.60
C ALA A 147 -7.32 -4.45 -10.35
N HIS A 148 -7.58 -5.75 -10.50
CA HIS A 148 -7.56 -6.71 -9.39
C HIS A 148 -6.18 -6.81 -8.72
N GLY A 149 -5.10 -6.47 -9.44
CA GLY A 149 -3.77 -6.39 -8.85
C GLY A 149 -3.66 -5.35 -7.71
N TYR A 150 -4.42 -4.26 -7.78
CA TYR A 150 -4.48 -3.29 -6.69
C TYR A 150 -5.22 -3.83 -5.46
N GLU A 151 -6.32 -4.57 -5.67
CA GLU A 151 -7.08 -5.19 -4.57
C GLU A 151 -6.19 -6.19 -3.82
N LEU A 152 -5.48 -7.05 -4.54
CA LEU A 152 -4.53 -8.01 -3.96
C LEU A 152 -3.41 -7.31 -3.18
N ALA A 153 -2.88 -6.20 -3.70
CA ALA A 153 -1.85 -5.41 -3.03
C ALA A 153 -2.38 -4.75 -1.74
N LEU A 154 -3.59 -4.20 -1.77
CA LEU A 154 -4.23 -3.59 -0.61
C LEU A 154 -4.55 -4.65 0.47
N GLU A 155 -5.14 -5.79 0.07
CA GLU A 155 -5.38 -6.89 1.01
C GLU A 155 -4.09 -7.38 1.67
N TYR A 156 -3.01 -7.51 0.90
CA TYR A 156 -1.70 -7.86 1.43
C TYR A 156 -1.21 -6.80 2.43
N ALA A 157 -1.29 -5.51 2.08
CA ALA A 157 -0.89 -4.41 2.95
C ALA A 157 -1.63 -4.46 4.30
N LEU A 158 -2.95 -4.66 4.28
CA LEU A 158 -3.76 -4.73 5.49
C LEU A 158 -3.37 -5.92 6.38
N ARG A 159 -3.17 -7.11 5.79
CA ARG A 159 -2.67 -8.29 6.52
C ARG A 159 -1.26 -8.08 7.07
N HIS A 160 -0.39 -7.42 6.30
CA HIS A 160 0.97 -7.10 6.71
C HIS A 160 0.97 -6.20 7.96
N LEU A 161 0.11 -5.18 7.99
CA LEU A 161 -0.02 -4.26 9.14
C LEU A 161 -0.61 -4.95 10.39
N GLN A 162 -1.59 -5.85 10.21
CA GLN A 162 -2.13 -6.66 11.31
C GLN A 162 -1.05 -7.52 11.99
N ASN A 163 -0.18 -8.14 11.19
CA ASN A 163 0.90 -9.01 11.70
C ASN A 163 2.02 -8.25 12.40
N ARG A 164 2.17 -6.94 12.16
CA ARG A 164 3.16 -6.07 12.84
C ARG A 164 2.67 -5.52 14.17
N THR A 165 1.37 -5.59 14.45
CA THR A 165 0.85 -5.23 15.77
C THR A 165 1.23 -6.34 16.73
N PRO A 166 2.05 -6.10 17.78
CA PRO A 166 2.46 -7.17 18.68
C PRO A 166 1.21 -7.76 19.33
N HIS A 167 0.87 -9.01 18.98
CA HIS A 167 0.04 -9.82 19.85
C HIS A 167 0.75 -9.87 21.21
N GLY A 168 0.05 -9.41 22.25
CA GLY A 168 0.63 -9.12 23.56
C GLY A 168 1.62 -10.17 24.05
N SER A 169 2.74 -9.68 24.59
CA SER A 169 3.83 -10.44 25.19
C SER A 169 3.35 -11.75 25.82
N GLN A 170 3.67 -12.88 25.18
CA GLN A 170 3.65 -14.15 25.88
C GLN A 170 4.69 -14.05 27.00
N LYS A 171 4.20 -14.00 28.24
CA LYS A 171 5.02 -14.18 29.43
C LYS A 171 5.69 -15.54 29.30
N THR A 172 6.98 -15.56 29.06
CA THR A 172 7.83 -16.71 29.37
C THR A 172 7.82 -16.88 30.88
N GLU A 173 6.97 -17.78 31.37
CA GLU A 173 7.13 -18.36 32.70
C GLU A 173 8.47 -19.09 32.74
N LYS A 174 9.36 -18.59 33.61
CA LYS A 174 10.55 -19.32 34.05
C LYS A 174 10.09 -20.59 34.77
N ALA A 175 10.33 -21.75 34.17
CA ALA A 175 10.39 -22.99 34.92
C ALA A 175 11.69 -23.02 35.73
N HIS A 176 11.55 -23.37 37.00
CA HIS A 176 12.63 -23.57 37.99
C HIS A 176 13.55 -24.72 37.60
#